data_AF-A0A3B9WVU9-F1
#
_entry.id   AF-A0A3B9WVU9-F1
#
_cell.length_a   1.000
_cell.length_b   1.000
_cell.length_c   1.000
_cell.angle_alpha   90.00
_cell.angle_beta   90.00
_cell.angle_gamma   90.00
#
_symmetry.space_group_name_H-M   'P 1'
#
loop_
_entity.id
_entity.type
_entity.pdbx_description
1 polymer ?
#
loop_
_entity_poly.entity_id
_entity_poly.type
_entity_poly.pdbx_seq_one_letter_code
_entity_poly.pdbx_strand_id
1 'polypeptide(L)'
;CFAMLACMYAERMFDEKPDKHAIYGLVISGILFAAFVFLYGRHPGMELRSVFHITALMMLLSFTGYVVIFFWDNGAHYTLTLMILCTELLCYGFLMYGKPAFVTGYAEEPEQENDYISICRQLRKEFELPEGRLYRIKNPDESLNANYSLVLETPALSNWTHIIPGSLQKSASEWGYSIQFTRILDAGGTAFTDALIGIRDVISCVPQDEELYKKVASAEIVVDADTGETMEYTWYKCRYFLPFGVVLYSNAMFDSELENRNPVSLQNQMYRALTGADNEYEQEISVFKVRNGQLIDEDSSLTVTEVSPTVKRYLINAQVRGKKTLYFNSSTTDMEDKNITVTVSDDRGLREIPVPSIKEPLNLSYPAHFNNNVICLGTYEDETVTVTVDVDTEKGPDYPVNLFELDLDRLKALCDSYAAYNEPALELGEQTGEAAQETGEYSSHIKAGKRSIAFKASVSEAAGSTVMLLPIAFDEGWSLKVNGKKSDILYSYGGLFTAVPLYTGENKYEMSFFPSGMGLGIVLSLVAASVLGAIIVIRKRRITVVERELEVMSRDTEKWLTPAYLVLWGILVILMYMIPAGAFLVL
;
A
#
# COMPACT_ATOMS: atom_id res chain seq x y z
N CYS A 1 27.50 -7.91 -15.54
CA CYS A 1 27.51 -8.85 -16.69
C CYS A 1 26.99 -8.22 -17.99
N PHE A 2 25.73 -7.76 -18.06
CA PHE A 2 25.13 -7.23 -19.31
C PHE A 2 25.90 -6.10 -20.01
N ALA A 3 26.36 -5.09 -19.27
CA ALA A 3 27.11 -3.97 -19.87
C ALA A 3 28.52 -4.40 -20.33
N MET A 4 29.15 -5.34 -19.61
CA MET A 4 30.46 -5.92 -19.96
C MET A 4 30.36 -6.72 -21.26
N LEU A 5 29.36 -7.61 -21.36
CA LEU A 5 29.04 -8.35 -22.59
C LEU A 5 28.69 -7.39 -23.73
N ALA A 6 27.84 -6.39 -23.50
CA ALA A 6 27.44 -5.45 -24.53
C ALA A 6 28.61 -4.58 -25.05
N CYS A 7 29.52 -4.15 -24.16
CA CYS A 7 30.71 -3.39 -24.57
C CYS A 7 31.75 -4.28 -25.27
N MET A 8 32.03 -5.47 -24.72
CA MET A 8 33.05 -6.39 -25.26
C MET A 8 32.61 -7.10 -26.55
N TYR A 9 31.32 -7.33 -26.73
CA TYR A 9 30.77 -7.93 -27.95
C TYR A 9 30.30 -6.88 -28.94
N ALA A 10 30.34 -5.58 -28.63
CA ALA A 10 30.06 -4.54 -29.61
C ALA A 10 30.96 -4.74 -30.83
N GLU A 11 32.29 -4.72 -30.70
CA GLU A 11 33.21 -4.91 -31.83
C GLU A 11 33.11 -6.29 -32.53
N ARG A 12 32.72 -7.36 -31.83
CA ARG A 12 32.77 -8.76 -32.36
C ARG A 12 31.43 -9.36 -32.82
N MET A 13 30.27 -8.91 -32.29
CA MET A 13 28.96 -9.15 -32.94
C MET A 13 28.90 -8.55 -34.35
N PHE A 14 29.86 -7.68 -34.65
CA PHE A 14 29.89 -6.84 -35.81
C PHE A 14 30.64 -7.46 -37.00
N ASP A 15 31.46 -8.51 -36.81
CA ASP A 15 32.28 -9.15 -37.85
C ASP A 15 31.90 -10.62 -38.20
N GLU A 16 31.34 -11.40 -37.27
CA GLU A 16 31.07 -12.83 -37.50
C GLU A 16 29.60 -13.14 -37.85
N LYS A 17 29.39 -14.02 -38.83
CA LYS A 17 28.07 -14.60 -39.14
C LYS A 17 27.56 -15.36 -37.90
N PRO A 18 26.26 -15.33 -37.59
CA PRO A 18 25.71 -16.06 -36.46
C PRO A 18 26.12 -17.54 -36.56
N ASP A 19 26.88 -17.97 -35.58
CA ASP A 19 27.42 -19.31 -35.52
C ASP A 19 26.27 -20.31 -35.33
N LYS A 20 26.22 -21.35 -36.18
CA LYS A 20 25.25 -22.46 -36.03
C LYS A 20 25.38 -23.12 -34.66
N HIS A 21 26.52 -22.94 -33.98
CA HIS A 21 26.74 -23.46 -32.65
C HIS A 21 25.99 -22.72 -31.52
N ALA A 22 25.46 -21.51 -31.75
CA ALA A 22 24.63 -20.80 -30.77
C ALA A 22 23.38 -21.59 -30.37
N ILE A 23 22.80 -22.35 -31.30
CA ILE A 23 21.66 -23.24 -31.03
C ILE A 23 22.07 -24.37 -30.08
N TYR A 24 23.27 -24.95 -30.24
CA TYR A 24 23.77 -25.97 -29.31
C TYR A 24 23.99 -25.38 -27.92
N GLY A 25 24.47 -24.13 -27.82
CA GLY A 25 24.58 -23.40 -26.55
C GLY A 25 23.23 -23.27 -25.84
N LEU A 26 22.18 -22.85 -26.56
CA LEU A 26 20.83 -22.76 -25.98
C LEU A 26 20.26 -24.11 -25.53
N VAL A 27 20.48 -25.19 -26.31
CA VAL A 27 20.07 -26.54 -25.93
C VAL A 27 20.79 -26.99 -24.65
N ILE A 28 22.10 -26.75 -24.54
CA ILE A 28 22.88 -27.07 -23.35
C ILE A 28 22.39 -26.26 -22.15
N SER A 29 22.13 -24.96 -22.31
CA SER A 29 21.52 -24.11 -21.26
C SER A 29 20.19 -24.69 -20.77
N GLY A 30 19.34 -25.17 -21.68
CA GLY A 30 18.08 -25.82 -21.33
C GLY A 30 18.28 -27.12 -20.53
N ILE A 31 19.28 -27.94 -20.88
CA ILE A 31 19.62 -29.16 -20.14
C ILE A 31 20.14 -28.82 -18.74
N LEU A 32 21.05 -27.86 -18.62
CA LEU A 32 21.59 -27.41 -17.34
C LEU A 32 20.49 -26.83 -16.45
N PHE A 33 19.59 -26.04 -17.04
CA PHE A 33 18.42 -25.51 -16.35
C PHE A 33 17.47 -26.63 -15.87
N ALA A 34 17.14 -27.60 -16.72
CA ALA A 34 16.29 -28.72 -16.32
C ALA A 34 16.93 -29.57 -15.21
N ALA A 35 18.25 -29.80 -15.27
CA ALA A 35 18.99 -30.46 -14.23
C ALA A 35 18.95 -29.66 -12.91
N PHE A 36 19.13 -28.35 -12.97
CA PHE A 36 19.00 -27.45 -11.82
C PHE A 36 17.59 -27.52 -11.20
N VAL A 37 16.53 -27.38 -12.00
CA VAL A 37 15.14 -27.48 -11.55
C VAL A 37 14.87 -28.83 -10.88
N PHE A 38 15.36 -29.92 -11.46
CA PHE A 38 15.19 -31.27 -10.92
C PHE A 38 15.95 -31.49 -9.60
N LEU A 39 17.18 -30.99 -9.48
CA LEU A 39 17.98 -31.08 -8.26
C LEU A 39 17.38 -30.18 -7.17
N TYR A 40 17.12 -28.92 -7.48
CA TYR A 40 16.55 -27.95 -6.55
C TYR A 40 15.16 -28.37 -6.07
N GLY A 41 14.29 -28.85 -6.98
CA GLY A 41 12.94 -29.31 -6.66
C GLY A 41 12.88 -30.56 -5.77
N ARG A 42 13.98 -31.31 -5.61
CA ARG A 42 14.08 -32.41 -4.64
C ARG A 42 14.36 -31.97 -3.21
N HIS A 43 14.69 -30.70 -3.01
CA HIS A 43 14.97 -30.13 -1.69
C HIS A 43 14.00 -29.00 -1.39
N PRO A 44 12.69 -29.28 -1.23
CA PRO A 44 11.76 -28.27 -0.75
C PRO A 44 12.08 -27.90 0.70
N GLY A 45 11.86 -26.63 1.06
CA GLY A 45 12.04 -26.10 2.42
C GLY A 45 13.49 -25.82 2.82
N MET A 46 14.41 -25.59 1.87
CA MET A 46 15.80 -25.23 2.22
C MET A 46 15.84 -23.90 2.99
N GLU A 47 16.72 -23.72 3.97
CA GLU A 47 16.85 -22.40 4.59
C GLU A 47 17.32 -21.34 3.57
N LEU A 48 16.89 -20.08 3.74
CA LEU A 48 17.35 -18.95 2.92
C LEU A 48 18.89 -18.91 2.84
N ARG A 49 19.55 -19.22 3.95
CA ARG A 49 21.02 -19.28 4.02
C ARG A 49 21.58 -20.30 3.01
N SER A 50 20.96 -21.47 2.89
CA SER A 50 21.36 -22.51 1.93
C SER A 50 21.12 -22.07 0.49
N VAL A 51 19.97 -21.45 0.22
CA VAL A 51 19.66 -20.88 -1.10
C VAL A 51 20.61 -19.74 -1.48
N PHE A 52 20.96 -18.89 -0.53
CA PHE A 52 21.95 -17.84 -0.69
C PHE A 52 23.33 -18.42 -1.03
N HIS A 53 23.79 -19.46 -0.31
CA HIS A 53 25.04 -20.14 -0.62
C HIS A 53 25.05 -20.77 -2.02
N ILE A 54 23.95 -21.42 -2.41
CA ILE A 54 23.80 -21.98 -3.77
C ILE A 54 23.89 -20.86 -4.81
N THR A 55 23.18 -19.76 -4.59
CA THR A 55 23.19 -18.58 -5.48
C THR A 55 24.59 -17.98 -5.58
N ALA A 56 25.26 -17.77 -4.45
CA ALA A 56 26.62 -17.24 -4.39
C ALA A 56 27.62 -18.16 -5.11
N LEU A 57 27.51 -19.48 -4.91
CA LEU A 57 28.34 -20.46 -5.61
C LEU A 57 28.10 -20.40 -7.13
N MET A 58 26.84 -20.34 -7.56
CA MET A 58 26.50 -20.19 -8.97
C MET A 58 27.06 -18.89 -9.56
N MET A 59 27.01 -17.78 -8.83
CA MET A 59 27.60 -16.50 -9.25
C MET A 59 29.12 -16.59 -9.39
N LEU A 60 29.78 -17.27 -8.45
CA LEU A 60 31.23 -17.49 -8.53
C LEU A 60 31.61 -18.39 -9.70
N LEU A 61 30.83 -19.44 -9.97
CA LEU A 61 31.03 -20.32 -11.12
C LEU A 61 30.80 -19.61 -12.46
N SER A 62 29.70 -18.84 -12.59
CA SER A 62 29.42 -18.05 -13.80
C SER A 62 30.51 -17.00 -14.02
N PHE A 63 30.92 -16.29 -12.95
CA PHE A 63 32.00 -15.32 -12.99
C PHE A 63 33.33 -15.94 -13.41
N THR A 64 33.73 -17.05 -12.79
CA THR A 64 34.95 -17.77 -13.15
C THR A 64 34.88 -18.22 -14.61
N GLY A 65 33.72 -18.70 -15.07
CA GLY A 65 33.48 -19.00 -16.48
C GLY A 65 33.69 -17.80 -17.39
N TYR A 66 33.14 -16.63 -17.05
CA TYR A 66 33.36 -15.39 -17.81
C TYR A 66 34.83 -14.97 -17.83
N VAL A 67 35.54 -15.05 -16.69
CA VAL A 67 36.97 -14.73 -16.59
C VAL A 67 37.83 -15.69 -17.42
N VAL A 68 37.56 -16.99 -17.34
CA VAL A 68 38.28 -17.99 -18.15
C VAL A 68 38.06 -17.75 -19.63
N ILE A 69 36.83 -17.46 -20.06
CA ILE A 69 36.54 -17.10 -21.46
C ILE A 69 37.26 -15.82 -21.87
N PHE A 70 37.36 -14.86 -20.96
CA PHE A 70 38.01 -13.57 -21.20
C PHE A 70 39.53 -13.73 -21.43
N PHE A 71 40.20 -14.55 -20.63
CA PHE A 71 41.63 -14.80 -20.73
C PHE A 71 41.99 -15.99 -21.64
N TRP A 72 41.02 -16.63 -22.28
CA TRP A 72 41.29 -17.68 -23.26
C TRP A 72 41.91 -17.07 -24.52
N ASP A 73 43.09 -17.58 -24.88
CA ASP A 73 44.07 -17.11 -25.87
C ASP A 73 43.60 -16.86 -27.33
N ASN A 74 42.30 -16.71 -27.59
CA ASN A 74 41.76 -16.22 -28.87
C ASN A 74 40.58 -15.25 -28.72
N GLY A 75 40.14 -14.91 -27.49
CA GLY A 75 39.18 -13.85 -27.18
C GLY A 75 37.81 -13.96 -27.85
N ALA A 76 36.77 -14.10 -27.04
CA ALA A 76 35.33 -14.08 -27.39
C ALA A 76 34.75 -15.36 -28.00
N HIS A 77 34.60 -16.38 -27.16
CA HIS A 77 33.71 -17.51 -27.44
C HIS A 77 32.23 -17.10 -27.25
N TYR A 78 31.65 -16.40 -28.22
CA TYR A 78 30.27 -15.86 -28.17
C TYR A 78 29.23 -16.89 -27.74
N THR A 79 29.25 -18.05 -28.40
CA THR A 79 28.34 -19.18 -28.12
C THR A 79 28.44 -19.63 -26.66
N LEU A 80 29.66 -19.68 -26.11
CA LEU A 80 29.90 -20.13 -24.75
C LEU A 80 29.48 -19.06 -23.73
N THR A 81 29.75 -17.78 -24.01
CA THR A 81 29.30 -16.68 -23.15
C THR A 81 27.77 -16.56 -23.13
N LEU A 82 27.12 -16.67 -24.29
CA LEU A 82 25.66 -16.66 -24.39
C LEU A 82 25.04 -17.84 -23.65
N MET A 83 25.65 -19.03 -23.76
CA MET A 83 25.22 -20.21 -23.00
C MET A 83 25.32 -20.00 -21.49
N ILE A 84 26.44 -19.48 -20.97
CA ILE A 84 26.59 -19.19 -19.53
C ILE A 84 25.54 -18.16 -19.11
N LEU A 85 25.34 -17.09 -19.89
CA LEU A 85 24.37 -16.04 -19.59
C LEU A 85 22.93 -16.57 -19.58
N CYS A 86 22.52 -17.35 -20.59
CA CYS A 86 21.19 -17.93 -20.65
C CYS A 86 20.96 -18.91 -19.50
N THR A 87 21.96 -19.73 -19.16
CA THR A 87 21.88 -20.67 -18.02
C THR A 87 21.73 -19.90 -16.71
N GLU A 88 22.56 -18.88 -16.51
CA GLU A 88 22.53 -17.99 -15.36
C GLU A 88 21.15 -17.33 -15.18
N LEU A 89 20.63 -16.72 -16.24
CA LEU A 89 19.33 -16.05 -16.22
C LEU A 89 18.17 -17.01 -15.93
N LEU A 90 18.19 -18.21 -16.53
CA LEU A 90 17.14 -19.21 -16.32
C LEU A 90 17.19 -19.74 -14.88
N CYS A 91 18.36 -20.12 -14.38
CA CYS A 91 18.50 -20.67 -13.04
C CYS A 91 18.22 -19.62 -11.95
N TYR A 92 18.73 -18.40 -12.08
CA TYR A 92 18.40 -17.32 -11.14
C TYR A 92 16.95 -16.89 -11.23
N GLY A 93 16.40 -16.81 -12.45
CA GLY A 93 14.98 -16.54 -12.65
C GLY A 93 14.12 -17.58 -11.94
N PHE A 94 14.45 -18.87 -12.03
CA PHE A 94 13.72 -19.92 -11.33
C PHE A 94 13.94 -19.92 -9.81
N LEU A 95 15.14 -19.59 -9.34
CA LEU A 95 15.42 -19.47 -7.91
C LEU A 95 14.63 -18.32 -7.26
N MET A 96 14.38 -17.23 -8.00
CA MET A 96 13.62 -16.06 -7.53
C MET A 96 12.10 -16.14 -7.79
N TYR A 97 11.67 -16.66 -8.94
CA TYR A 97 10.26 -16.69 -9.39
C TYR A 97 9.64 -18.09 -9.51
N GLY A 98 10.42 -19.17 -9.36
CA GLY A 98 9.93 -20.56 -9.39
C GLY A 98 9.11 -20.89 -8.15
N LYS A 99 8.99 -22.17 -7.76
CA LYS A 99 8.48 -22.55 -6.43
C LYS A 99 9.61 -22.32 -5.42
N PRO A 100 9.75 -21.15 -4.79
CA PRO A 100 10.87 -20.88 -3.91
C PRO A 100 10.51 -21.56 -2.59
N ALA A 101 10.83 -22.84 -2.48
CA ALA A 101 10.61 -23.60 -1.26
C ALA A 101 11.82 -23.35 -0.35
N PHE A 102 12.04 -22.09 0.05
CA PHE A 102 13.04 -21.81 1.06
C PHE A 102 12.47 -21.05 2.23
N VAL A 103 12.80 -21.55 3.42
CA VAL A 103 12.43 -20.95 4.70
C VAL A 103 13.39 -19.77 4.88
N THR A 104 12.96 -18.59 4.45
CA THR A 104 13.48 -17.38 5.07
C THR A 104 12.80 -17.28 6.43
N GLY A 105 13.44 -16.71 7.44
CA GLY A 105 12.70 -16.27 8.63
C GLY A 105 11.56 -15.30 8.28
N TYR A 106 11.54 -14.77 7.04
CA TYR A 106 10.52 -13.94 6.40
C TYR A 106 9.49 -14.73 5.56
N ALA A 107 9.60 -16.06 5.38
CA ALA A 107 8.72 -16.88 4.52
C ALA A 107 7.75 -17.69 5.38
N GLU A 108 8.02 -17.69 6.69
CA GLU A 108 7.04 -17.95 7.76
C GLU A 108 6.22 -16.70 8.07
N GLU A 109 6.51 -15.55 7.44
CA GLU A 109 5.73 -14.33 7.64
C GLU A 109 4.39 -14.43 6.90
N PRO A 110 3.26 -14.35 7.62
CA PRO A 110 1.91 -14.49 7.07
C PRO A 110 1.63 -13.64 5.82
N GLU A 111 2.26 -12.48 5.69
CA GLU A 111 2.09 -11.58 4.54
C GLU A 111 2.67 -12.05 3.19
N GLN A 112 3.59 -13.02 3.18
CA GLN A 112 4.20 -13.52 1.93
C GLN A 112 3.37 -14.64 1.31
N GLU A 113 2.37 -15.12 2.03
CA GLU A 113 1.51 -16.20 1.59
C GLU A 113 0.50 -15.71 0.55
N ASN A 114 0.12 -16.62 -0.36
CA ASN A 114 -0.72 -16.30 -1.51
C ASN A 114 -2.18 -16.75 -1.35
N ASP A 115 -2.55 -17.33 -0.19
CA ASP A 115 -3.91 -17.82 0.08
C ASP A 115 -4.96 -16.72 -0.07
N TYR A 116 -4.63 -15.48 0.33
CA TYR A 116 -5.51 -14.33 0.18
C TYR A 116 -5.99 -14.11 -1.26
N ILE A 117 -5.20 -14.51 -2.27
CA ILE A 117 -5.61 -14.43 -3.68
C ILE A 117 -6.79 -15.38 -3.94
N SER A 118 -6.73 -16.60 -3.41
CA SER A 118 -7.79 -17.59 -3.53
C SER A 118 -9.04 -17.19 -2.73
N ILE A 119 -8.85 -16.65 -1.53
CA ILE A 119 -9.91 -16.13 -0.65
C ILE A 119 -10.62 -14.97 -1.36
N CYS A 120 -9.89 -13.97 -1.88
CA CYS A 120 -10.47 -12.84 -2.59
C CYS A 120 -11.25 -13.25 -3.85
N ARG A 121 -10.77 -14.25 -4.59
CA ARG A 121 -11.49 -14.79 -5.76
C ARG A 121 -12.82 -15.44 -5.38
N GLN A 122 -12.85 -16.17 -4.26
CA GLN A 122 -14.08 -16.73 -3.72
C GLN A 122 -15.02 -15.62 -3.26
N LEU A 123 -14.54 -14.69 -2.42
CA LEU A 123 -15.32 -13.55 -1.93
C LEU A 123 -15.95 -12.72 -3.05
N ARG A 124 -15.19 -12.40 -4.10
CA ARG A 124 -15.70 -11.65 -5.24
C ARG A 124 -16.85 -12.38 -5.94
N LYS A 125 -16.76 -13.71 -6.04
CA LYS A 125 -17.81 -14.53 -6.65
C LYS A 125 -19.03 -14.63 -5.75
N GLU A 126 -18.85 -14.84 -4.45
CA GLU A 126 -19.95 -15.05 -3.49
C GLU A 126 -20.70 -13.74 -3.19
N PHE A 127 -20.01 -12.60 -3.11
CA PHE A 127 -20.63 -11.31 -2.80
C PHE A 127 -21.05 -10.49 -4.02
N GLU A 128 -20.68 -10.91 -5.23
CA GLU A 128 -20.97 -10.19 -6.48
C GLU A 128 -20.66 -8.68 -6.37
N LEU A 129 -19.46 -8.36 -5.84
CA LEU A 129 -19.11 -6.98 -5.47
C LEU A 129 -19.24 -6.04 -6.67
N PRO A 130 -19.83 -4.83 -6.47
CA PRO A 130 -20.04 -3.89 -7.55
C PRO A 130 -18.69 -3.37 -8.08
N GLU A 131 -18.47 -3.44 -9.39
CA GLU A 131 -17.28 -2.86 -10.02
C GLU A 131 -17.30 -1.35 -9.83
N GLY A 132 -16.23 -0.74 -9.31
CA GLY A 132 -16.19 0.69 -9.06
C GLY A 132 -14.78 1.26 -9.07
N ARG A 133 -14.65 2.57 -9.29
CA ARG A 133 -13.34 3.28 -9.23
C ARG A 133 -13.27 4.35 -8.16
N LEU A 134 -14.41 4.64 -7.53
CA LEU A 134 -14.57 5.78 -6.63
C LEU A 134 -14.49 5.35 -5.17
N TYR A 135 -15.40 4.47 -4.77
CA TYR A 135 -15.55 4.09 -3.37
C TYR A 135 -14.66 2.91 -3.02
N ARG A 136 -14.22 2.90 -1.75
CA ARG A 136 -13.31 1.92 -1.22
C ARG A 136 -14.05 0.84 -0.46
N ILE A 137 -13.48 -0.36 -0.53
CA ILE A 137 -13.72 -1.44 0.41
C ILE A 137 -12.60 -1.46 1.46
N LYS A 138 -12.92 -1.87 2.68
CA LYS A 138 -11.97 -1.98 3.79
C LYS A 138 -11.93 -3.41 4.34
N ASN A 139 -10.75 -3.92 4.64
CA ASN A 139 -10.57 -5.16 5.40
C ASN A 139 -9.91 -4.86 6.76
N PRO A 140 -10.68 -4.47 7.79
CA PRO A 140 -10.13 -3.95 9.05
C PRO A 140 -9.44 -5.01 9.91
N ASP A 141 -9.65 -6.29 9.61
CA ASP A 141 -9.00 -7.40 10.33
C ASP A 141 -7.71 -7.91 9.66
N GLU A 142 -7.31 -7.32 8.53
CA GLU A 142 -6.11 -7.67 7.75
C GLU A 142 -6.03 -9.14 7.30
N SER A 143 -7.11 -9.92 7.40
CA SER A 143 -7.14 -11.32 6.94
C SER A 143 -6.92 -11.49 5.44
N LEU A 144 -7.17 -10.43 4.65
CA LEU A 144 -6.97 -10.43 3.20
C LEU A 144 -5.59 -9.91 2.76
N ASN A 145 -4.71 -9.51 3.70
CA ASN A 145 -3.39 -8.94 3.42
C ASN A 145 -3.46 -7.63 2.59
N ALA A 146 -2.35 -6.95 2.39
CA ALA A 146 -2.26 -5.78 1.52
C ALA A 146 -2.41 -6.16 0.03
N ASN A 147 -2.90 -5.22 -0.78
CA ASN A 147 -3.14 -5.38 -2.23
C ASN A 147 -4.30 -6.31 -2.63
N TYR A 148 -5.08 -6.83 -1.68
CA TYR A 148 -6.26 -7.66 -1.93
C TYR A 148 -7.28 -7.00 -2.88
N SER A 149 -7.35 -5.67 -2.85
CA SER A 149 -8.13 -4.80 -3.74
C SER A 149 -7.89 -5.05 -5.23
N LEU A 150 -6.66 -5.44 -5.62
CA LEU A 150 -6.34 -5.78 -7.00
C LEU A 150 -7.06 -7.05 -7.47
N VAL A 151 -7.26 -8.00 -6.56
CA VAL A 151 -7.94 -9.28 -6.86
C VAL A 151 -9.46 -9.11 -6.82
N LEU A 152 -9.96 -8.31 -5.87
CA LEU A 152 -11.37 -7.93 -5.79
C LEU A 152 -11.81 -6.96 -6.88
N GLU A 153 -10.86 -6.32 -7.58
CA GLU A 153 -11.12 -5.23 -8.54
C GLU A 153 -11.97 -4.09 -7.96
N THR A 154 -11.77 -3.82 -6.67
CA THR A 154 -12.45 -2.77 -5.91
C THR A 154 -11.40 -1.94 -5.19
N PRO A 155 -11.45 -0.59 -5.23
CA PRO A 155 -10.47 0.26 -4.55
C PRO A 155 -10.38 -0.04 -3.05
N ALA A 156 -9.21 0.05 -2.45
CA ALA A 156 -9.00 0.03 -0.99
C ALA A 156 -7.96 1.08 -0.59
N LEU A 157 -7.77 1.31 0.70
CA LEU A 157 -6.65 2.12 1.19
C LEU A 157 -5.37 1.26 1.28
N SER A 158 -5.51 0.02 1.74
CA SER A 158 -4.41 -0.91 1.93
C SER A 158 -3.61 -1.15 0.65
N ASN A 159 -2.30 -0.95 0.74
CA ASN A 159 -1.37 -1.00 -0.40
C ASN A 159 0.05 -1.33 0.06
N TRP A 160 0.68 -2.25 -0.67
CA TRP A 160 2.09 -2.58 -0.54
C TRP A 160 2.74 -2.72 -1.93
N THR A 161 3.11 -1.58 -2.52
CA THR A 161 3.73 -1.52 -3.86
C THR A 161 5.12 -0.87 -3.85
N HIS A 162 5.65 -0.50 -2.68
CA HIS A 162 6.93 0.21 -2.49
C HIS A 162 7.08 1.57 -3.23
N ILE A 163 6.01 2.04 -3.87
CA ILE A 163 5.94 3.34 -4.57
C ILE A 163 5.07 4.36 -3.83
N ILE A 164 4.68 4.03 -2.59
CA ILE A 164 3.84 4.87 -1.74
C ILE A 164 4.71 6.00 -1.16
N PRO A 165 4.38 7.29 -1.40
CA PRO A 165 5.11 8.39 -0.81
C PRO A 165 5.10 8.34 0.72
N GLY A 166 6.23 8.65 1.36
CA GLY A 166 6.32 8.67 2.83
C GLY A 166 5.36 9.69 3.47
N SER A 167 5.05 10.79 2.78
CA SER A 167 4.03 11.75 3.21
C SER A 167 2.65 11.12 3.30
N LEU A 168 2.25 10.32 2.31
CA LEU A 168 0.97 9.62 2.29
C LEU A 168 0.85 8.61 3.44
N GLN A 169 1.91 7.82 3.70
CA GLN A 169 1.94 6.90 4.86
C GLN A 169 1.82 7.66 6.18
N LYS A 170 2.62 8.71 6.36
CA LYS A 170 2.56 9.56 7.55
C LYS A 170 1.17 10.14 7.75
N SER A 171 0.56 10.65 6.69
CA SER A 171 -0.79 11.22 6.73
C SER A 171 -1.84 10.16 7.10
N ALA A 172 -1.81 8.97 6.49
CA ALA A 172 -2.71 7.89 6.86
C ALA A 172 -2.61 7.54 8.36
N SER A 173 -1.38 7.49 8.90
CA SER A 173 -1.12 7.27 10.32
C SER A 173 -1.65 8.41 11.21
N GLU A 174 -1.46 9.67 10.82
CA GLU A 174 -2.00 10.83 11.54
C GLU A 174 -3.54 10.79 11.60
N TRP A 175 -4.19 10.28 10.55
CA TRP A 175 -5.64 10.04 10.47
C TRP A 175 -6.10 8.76 11.19
N GLY A 176 -5.19 8.00 11.77
CA GLY A 176 -5.50 6.86 12.64
C GLY A 176 -5.39 5.48 11.98
N TYR A 177 -5.03 5.40 10.69
CA TYR A 177 -4.79 4.11 10.02
C TYR A 177 -3.44 3.52 10.42
N SER A 178 -3.34 2.20 10.42
CA SER A 178 -2.09 1.51 10.68
C SER A 178 -1.14 1.59 9.48
N ILE A 179 0.15 1.60 9.78
CA ILE A 179 1.23 1.54 8.79
C ILE A 179 2.22 0.48 9.24
N GLN A 180 2.82 -0.22 8.30
CA GLN A 180 3.87 -1.18 8.63
C GLN A 180 4.93 -1.17 7.54
N PHE A 181 6.18 -0.89 7.92
CA PHE A 181 7.31 -0.77 7.00
C PHE A 181 7.07 0.23 5.85
N THR A 182 6.65 -0.25 4.67
CA THR A 182 6.34 0.57 3.49
C THR A 182 4.87 0.45 3.07
N ARG A 183 4.03 -0.07 3.96
CA ARG A 183 2.61 -0.36 3.76
C ARG A 183 1.73 0.71 4.40
N ILE A 184 0.62 0.96 3.75
CA ILE A 184 -0.59 1.54 4.38
C ILE A 184 -1.57 0.39 4.52
N LEU A 185 -2.25 0.33 5.66
CA LEU A 185 -3.14 -0.77 6.02
C LEU A 185 -4.59 -0.26 6.14
N ASP A 186 -5.54 -1.18 6.06
CA ASP A 186 -6.95 -0.85 6.26
C ASP A 186 -7.34 -0.89 7.74
N ALA A 187 -6.55 -1.57 8.58
CA ALA A 187 -6.66 -1.51 10.03
C ALA A 187 -6.56 -0.06 10.53
N GLY A 188 -7.42 0.24 11.50
CA GLY A 188 -7.53 1.54 12.14
C GLY A 188 -8.45 2.54 11.44
N GLY A 189 -8.18 3.83 11.67
CA GLY A 189 -9.10 4.92 11.34
C GLY A 189 -10.33 4.97 12.24
N THR A 190 -11.24 5.91 11.96
CA THR A 190 -12.54 6.06 12.64
C THR A 190 -13.67 6.04 11.62
N ALA A 191 -14.93 5.95 12.07
CA ALA A 191 -16.09 6.05 11.19
C ALA A 191 -16.12 7.38 10.42
N PHE A 192 -15.59 8.47 11.00
CA PHE A 192 -15.47 9.76 10.31
C PHE A 192 -14.38 9.73 9.23
N THR A 193 -13.20 9.17 9.52
CA THR A 193 -12.13 9.09 8.50
C THR A 193 -12.49 8.13 7.37
N ASP A 194 -13.14 7.01 7.69
CA ASP A 194 -13.67 6.07 6.71
C ASP A 194 -14.67 6.74 5.77
N ALA A 195 -15.60 7.53 6.32
CA ALA A 195 -16.54 8.31 5.53
C ALA A 195 -15.82 9.33 4.62
N LEU A 196 -14.80 10.01 5.13
CA LEU A 196 -13.99 10.99 4.38
C LEU A 196 -13.24 10.37 3.22
N ILE A 197 -12.58 9.23 3.41
CA ILE A 197 -11.84 8.54 2.35
C ILE A 197 -12.75 7.66 1.48
N GLY A 198 -14.07 7.76 1.64
CA GLY A 198 -15.04 7.11 0.77
C GLY A 198 -15.06 5.60 0.92
N ILE A 199 -14.78 5.05 2.11
CA ILE A 199 -15.05 3.64 2.42
C ILE A 199 -16.57 3.46 2.54
N ARG A 200 -17.11 2.55 1.75
CA ARG A 200 -18.55 2.22 1.75
C ARG A 200 -18.83 0.79 2.19
N ASP A 201 -17.86 -0.08 1.98
CA ASP A 201 -18.01 -1.51 2.17
C ASP A 201 -16.88 -2.02 3.07
N VAL A 202 -17.22 -2.97 3.93
CA VAL A 202 -16.28 -3.66 4.81
C VAL A 202 -16.43 -5.15 4.58
N ILE A 203 -15.33 -5.86 4.35
CA ILE A 203 -15.30 -7.33 4.41
C ILE A 203 -14.46 -7.71 5.61
N SER A 204 -15.03 -8.55 6.47
CA SER A 204 -14.35 -8.98 7.68
C SER A 204 -14.76 -10.39 8.10
N CYS A 205 -13.82 -11.15 8.67
CA CYS A 205 -14.09 -12.39 9.38
C CYS A 205 -14.31 -12.19 10.88
N VAL A 206 -14.16 -10.95 11.37
CA VAL A 206 -14.47 -10.53 12.74
C VAL A 206 -15.79 -9.75 12.74
N PRO A 207 -16.72 -9.99 13.68
CA PRO A 207 -17.95 -9.22 13.80
C PRO A 207 -17.67 -7.71 13.94
N GLN A 208 -18.40 -6.91 13.17
CA GLN A 208 -18.29 -5.44 13.18
C GLN A 208 -19.44 -4.81 13.97
N ASP A 209 -19.21 -3.62 14.52
CA ASP A 209 -20.22 -2.88 15.30
C ASP A 209 -21.46 -2.54 14.43
N GLU A 210 -22.62 -3.10 14.78
CA GLU A 210 -23.86 -2.92 14.03
C GLU A 210 -24.39 -1.47 14.05
N GLU A 211 -23.89 -0.60 14.93
CA GLU A 211 -24.22 0.83 14.94
C GLU A 211 -23.41 1.63 13.92
N LEU A 212 -22.27 1.09 13.47
CA LEU A 212 -21.42 1.68 12.43
C LEU A 212 -21.65 1.02 11.07
N TYR A 213 -22.02 -0.25 11.07
CA TYR A 213 -22.10 -1.09 9.87
C TYR A 213 -23.43 -1.83 9.77
N LYS A 214 -23.91 -2.04 8.55
CA LYS A 214 -25.10 -2.85 8.24
C LYS A 214 -24.64 -4.12 7.53
N LYS A 215 -24.89 -5.28 8.14
CA LYS A 215 -24.62 -6.58 7.52
C LYS A 215 -25.42 -6.74 6.21
N VAL A 216 -24.74 -7.18 5.15
CA VAL A 216 -25.32 -7.42 3.82
C VAL A 216 -25.44 -8.93 3.56
N ALA A 217 -24.32 -9.65 3.64
CA ALA A 217 -24.25 -11.07 3.38
C ALA A 217 -23.08 -11.71 4.14
N SER A 218 -23.15 -13.03 4.36
CA SER A 218 -22.04 -13.83 4.88
C SER A 218 -21.81 -15.03 3.97
N ALA A 219 -20.55 -15.45 3.84
CA ALA A 219 -20.15 -16.59 3.05
C ALA A 219 -19.05 -17.37 3.79
N GLU A 220 -19.13 -18.70 3.73
CA GLU A 220 -18.09 -19.58 4.23
C GLU A 220 -17.03 -19.78 3.14
N ILE A 221 -15.79 -19.40 3.42
CA ILE A 221 -14.69 -19.35 2.45
C ILE A 221 -13.60 -20.31 2.86
N VAL A 222 -13.08 -21.10 1.92
CA VAL A 222 -11.88 -21.92 2.16
C VAL A 222 -10.68 -21.00 2.28
N VAL A 223 -10.05 -20.98 3.45
CA VAL A 223 -8.89 -20.13 3.77
C VAL A 223 -7.55 -20.85 3.65
N ASP A 224 -7.56 -22.18 3.72
CA ASP A 224 -6.39 -23.03 3.49
C ASP A 224 -6.79 -24.17 2.54
N ALA A 225 -6.17 -24.19 1.36
CA ALA A 225 -6.49 -25.16 0.33
C ALA A 225 -5.95 -26.57 0.61
N ASP A 226 -4.88 -26.68 1.42
CA ASP A 226 -4.23 -27.95 1.76
C ASP A 226 -4.98 -28.66 2.90
N THR A 227 -5.45 -27.91 3.90
CA THR A 227 -6.22 -28.46 5.04
C THR A 227 -7.72 -28.48 4.79
N GLY A 228 -8.23 -27.63 3.89
CA GLY A 228 -9.65 -27.41 3.67
C GLY A 228 -10.33 -26.60 4.78
N GLU A 229 -9.55 -25.88 5.59
CA GLU A 229 -10.08 -25.00 6.64
C GLU A 229 -10.96 -23.90 6.04
N THR A 230 -12.09 -23.63 6.69
CA THR A 230 -13.05 -22.62 6.28
C THR A 230 -13.21 -21.54 7.34
N MET A 231 -13.51 -20.32 6.89
CA MET A 231 -13.81 -19.17 7.74
C MET A 231 -15.02 -18.42 7.19
N GLU A 232 -15.91 -17.99 8.07
CA GLU A 232 -17.03 -17.13 7.67
C GLU A 232 -16.53 -15.69 7.47
N TYR A 233 -16.71 -15.17 6.27
CA TYR A 233 -16.54 -13.75 5.98
C TYR A 233 -17.90 -13.09 5.87
N THR A 234 -18.00 -11.87 6.37
CA THR A 234 -19.20 -11.05 6.29
C THR A 234 -18.91 -9.75 5.55
N TRP A 235 -19.77 -9.43 4.59
CA TRP A 235 -19.80 -8.14 3.92
C TRP A 235 -20.78 -7.20 4.64
N TYR A 236 -20.30 -6.01 4.98
CA TYR A 236 -21.07 -4.94 5.60
C TYR A 236 -21.02 -3.67 4.74
N LYS A 237 -22.07 -2.86 4.83
CA LYS A 237 -22.10 -1.48 4.37
C LYS A 237 -21.89 -0.51 5.53
N CYS A 238 -21.07 0.51 5.33
CA CYS A 238 -20.93 1.62 6.26
C CYS A 238 -22.25 2.38 6.38
N ARG A 239 -22.68 2.69 7.61
CA ARG A 239 -23.87 3.53 7.86
C ARG A 239 -23.59 5.01 7.66
N TYR A 240 -22.34 5.41 7.92
CA TYR A 240 -21.86 6.78 7.76
C TYR A 240 -20.91 6.82 6.56
N PHE A 241 -21.30 7.57 5.54
CA PHE A 241 -20.49 7.76 4.34
C PHE A 241 -20.76 9.14 3.73
N LEU A 242 -19.78 9.65 3.00
CA LEU A 242 -19.86 10.91 2.28
C LEU A 242 -19.85 10.65 0.75
N PRO A 243 -20.31 11.62 -0.05
CA PRO A 243 -20.16 11.57 -1.50
C PRO A 243 -18.68 11.58 -1.89
N PHE A 244 -18.38 11.25 -3.15
CA PHE A 244 -16.99 11.20 -3.64
C PHE A 244 -16.44 12.62 -3.87
N GLY A 245 -16.35 13.43 -2.84
CA GLY A 245 -16.03 14.84 -2.96
C GLY A 245 -16.92 15.65 -2.05
N VAL A 246 -16.30 16.41 -1.16
CA VAL A 246 -17.00 17.25 -0.18
C VAL A 246 -16.46 18.67 -0.25
N VAL A 247 -17.32 19.63 0.08
CA VAL A 247 -16.96 21.05 0.02
C VAL A 247 -16.39 21.47 1.37
N LEU A 248 -15.25 22.14 1.35
CA LEU A 248 -14.66 22.78 2.52
C LEU A 248 -14.75 24.30 2.38
N TYR A 249 -15.09 24.96 3.48
CA TYR A 249 -15.05 26.42 3.59
C TYR A 249 -13.62 26.86 3.91
N SER A 250 -13.06 27.77 3.09
CA SER A 250 -11.62 28.06 3.14
C SER A 250 -11.18 28.84 4.38
N ASN A 251 -12.11 29.48 5.11
CA ASN A 251 -11.84 30.15 6.39
C ASN A 251 -11.33 29.19 7.46
N ALA A 252 -11.58 27.88 7.31
CA ALA A 252 -11.13 26.83 8.22
C ALA A 252 -9.85 26.11 7.75
N MET A 253 -9.25 26.54 6.62
CA MET A 253 -8.12 25.82 6.02
C MET A 253 -6.75 26.39 6.46
N PHE A 254 -5.81 25.46 6.64
CA PHE A 254 -4.36 25.65 6.61
C PHE A 254 -3.69 26.22 7.87
N ASP A 255 -3.84 25.51 8.99
CA ASP A 255 -2.75 25.56 9.96
C ASP A 255 -1.66 24.53 9.57
N SER A 256 -0.68 24.99 8.78
CA SER A 256 0.54 24.21 8.51
C SER A 256 1.35 23.95 9.79
N GLU A 257 1.03 24.66 10.88
CA GLU A 257 1.69 24.65 12.18
C GLU A 257 0.86 23.92 13.25
N LEU A 258 -0.02 22.99 12.88
CA LEU A 258 -0.70 22.12 13.84
C LEU A 258 0.35 21.29 14.62
N GLU A 259 0.82 21.86 15.73
CA GLU A 259 1.67 21.20 16.71
C GLU A 259 0.85 20.03 17.27
N ASN A 260 1.37 18.80 17.09
CA ASN A 260 0.73 17.54 17.52
C ASN A 260 -0.50 17.10 16.71
N ARG A 261 -0.31 16.86 15.41
CA ARG A 261 -1.29 16.14 14.58
C ARG A 261 -1.61 14.77 15.16
N ASN A 262 -2.88 14.55 15.44
CA ASN A 262 -3.42 13.28 15.93
C ASN A 262 -4.84 13.10 15.39
N PRO A 263 -5.43 11.89 15.48
CA PRO A 263 -6.76 11.64 14.94
C PRO A 263 -7.82 12.61 15.46
N VAL A 264 -7.82 12.96 16.75
CA VAL A 264 -8.84 13.85 17.33
C VAL A 264 -8.71 15.28 16.77
N SER A 265 -7.50 15.85 16.75
CA SER A 265 -7.29 17.23 16.26
C SER A 265 -7.59 17.37 14.77
N LEU A 266 -7.20 16.38 13.95
CA LEU A 266 -7.49 16.37 12.51
C LEU A 266 -8.98 16.20 12.22
N GLN A 267 -9.67 15.31 12.94
CA GLN A 267 -11.12 15.12 12.80
C GLN A 267 -11.87 16.41 13.12
N ASN A 268 -11.53 17.08 14.22
CA ASN A 268 -12.17 18.35 14.61
C ASN A 268 -11.89 19.47 13.61
N GLN A 269 -10.65 19.61 13.14
CA GLN A 269 -10.32 20.62 12.12
C GLN A 269 -11.12 20.40 10.83
N MET A 270 -11.17 19.15 10.36
CA MET A 270 -11.90 18.81 9.14
C MET A 270 -13.40 18.96 9.30
N TYR A 271 -13.95 18.58 10.46
CA TYR A 271 -15.36 18.77 10.74
C TYR A 271 -15.76 20.25 10.70
N ARG A 272 -14.99 21.14 11.34
CA ARG A 272 -15.20 22.60 11.27
C ARG A 272 -15.14 23.12 9.83
N ALA A 273 -14.20 22.60 9.03
CA ALA A 273 -14.06 22.97 7.62
C ALA A 273 -15.23 22.50 6.75
N LEU A 274 -15.84 21.36 7.07
CA LEU A 274 -17.01 20.83 6.38
C LEU A 274 -18.31 21.55 6.77
N THR A 275 -18.45 21.95 8.03
CA THR A 275 -19.66 22.59 8.55
C THR A 275 -19.64 24.11 8.43
N GLY A 276 -18.48 24.72 8.16
CA GLY A 276 -18.31 26.17 8.10
C GLY A 276 -18.44 26.84 9.46
N ALA A 277 -18.15 26.12 10.55
CA ALA A 277 -18.23 26.64 11.91
C ALA A 277 -17.07 27.63 12.17
N ASP A 278 -17.41 28.88 12.51
CA ASP A 278 -16.44 29.97 12.74
C ASP A 278 -15.73 29.89 14.12
N ASN A 279 -16.21 29.05 15.05
CA ASN A 279 -15.77 29.06 16.46
C ASN A 279 -15.14 27.72 16.89
N GLU A 280 -14.03 27.79 17.64
CA GLU A 280 -13.25 26.64 18.13
C GLU A 280 -14.04 25.71 19.07
N TYR A 281 -15.08 26.21 19.74
CA TYR A 281 -15.75 25.50 20.84
C TYR A 281 -17.16 24.98 20.55
N GLU A 282 -17.77 25.31 19.40
CA GLU A 282 -19.19 24.97 19.20
C GLU A 282 -19.41 23.61 18.50
N GLN A 283 -18.37 22.96 17.96
CA GLN A 283 -18.56 21.80 17.07
C GLN A 283 -17.38 20.79 17.03
N GLU A 284 -16.91 20.26 18.16
CA GLU A 284 -15.97 19.12 18.16
C GLU A 284 -16.65 17.79 17.86
N ILE A 285 -16.31 17.12 16.76
CA ILE A 285 -16.86 15.79 16.48
C ILE A 285 -16.19 14.71 17.33
N SER A 286 -14.96 14.93 17.78
CA SER A 286 -14.20 13.98 18.58
C SER A 286 -13.55 14.65 19.79
N VAL A 287 -13.52 13.96 20.93
CA VAL A 287 -13.03 14.51 22.21
C VAL A 287 -12.22 13.45 22.96
N PHE A 288 -11.08 13.84 23.52
CA PHE A 288 -10.30 12.96 24.41
C PHE A 288 -10.99 12.80 25.77
N LYS A 289 -11.14 11.55 26.21
CA LYS A 289 -11.46 11.20 27.60
C LYS A 289 -10.18 11.10 28.43
N VAL A 290 -9.17 10.45 27.87
CA VAL A 290 -7.83 10.29 28.44
C VAL A 290 -6.81 10.58 27.34
N ARG A 291 -5.76 11.34 27.65
CA ARG A 291 -4.66 11.63 26.73
C ARG A 291 -3.33 11.46 27.43
N ASN A 292 -2.42 10.69 26.85
CA ASN A 292 -1.12 10.36 27.42
C ASN A 292 -1.20 9.89 28.89
N GLY A 293 -2.19 9.05 29.20
CA GLY A 293 -2.43 8.55 30.56
C GLY A 293 -2.94 9.60 31.55
N GLN A 294 -3.40 10.76 31.09
CA GLN A 294 -4.01 11.81 31.93
C GLN A 294 -5.49 11.96 31.60
N LEU A 295 -6.33 12.09 32.63
CA LEU A 295 -7.76 12.35 32.48
C LEU A 295 -7.97 13.75 31.89
N ILE A 296 -8.78 13.83 30.83
CA ILE A 296 -9.17 15.07 30.18
C ILE A 296 -10.64 15.39 30.45
N ASP A 297 -11.50 14.37 30.42
CA ASP A 297 -12.93 14.52 30.72
C ASP A 297 -13.20 14.44 32.23
N GLU A 298 -13.62 15.55 32.83
CA GLU A 298 -13.89 15.67 34.27
C GLU A 298 -15.11 14.85 34.73
N ASP A 299 -16.02 14.49 33.80
CA ASP A 299 -17.17 13.62 34.10
C ASP A 299 -16.78 12.13 34.15
N SER A 300 -15.59 11.78 33.66
CA SER A 300 -15.04 10.42 33.67
C SER A 300 -14.08 10.24 34.86
N SER A 301 -13.63 9.01 35.11
CA SER A 301 -12.57 8.77 36.11
C SER A 301 -11.48 7.86 35.58
N LEU A 302 -10.25 8.09 36.04
CA LEU A 302 -9.07 7.31 35.72
C LEU A 302 -8.38 6.87 37.01
N THR A 303 -8.16 5.56 37.15
CA THR A 303 -7.33 4.99 38.22
C THR A 303 -6.16 4.25 37.58
N VAL A 304 -4.95 4.54 38.02
CA VAL A 304 -3.73 3.86 37.54
C VAL A 304 -3.16 3.02 38.67
N THR A 305 -2.93 1.73 38.43
CA THR A 305 -2.37 0.80 39.42
C THR A 305 -1.21 0.00 38.84
N GLU A 306 -0.23 -0.32 39.68
CA GLU A 306 0.82 -1.29 39.34
C GLU A 306 0.33 -2.69 39.72
N VAL A 307 0.04 -3.51 38.71
CA VAL A 307 -0.47 -4.89 38.90
C VAL A 307 0.68 -5.86 39.14
N SER A 308 1.81 -5.60 38.51
CA SER A 308 3.07 -6.33 38.68
C SER A 308 4.25 -5.36 38.53
N PRO A 309 5.51 -5.80 38.74
CA PRO A 309 6.69 -4.95 38.49
C PRO A 309 6.80 -4.42 37.06
N THR A 310 6.11 -5.06 36.11
CA THR A 310 6.19 -4.76 34.68
C THR A 310 4.87 -4.32 34.08
N VAL A 311 3.73 -4.54 34.75
CA VAL A 311 2.40 -4.21 34.19
C VAL A 311 1.74 -3.06 34.96
N LYS A 312 1.43 -1.99 34.22
CA LYS A 312 0.62 -0.85 34.69
C LYS A 312 -0.79 -0.93 34.11
N ARG A 313 -1.80 -0.90 34.97
CA ARG A 313 -3.22 -0.91 34.60
C ARG A 313 -3.80 0.49 34.67
N TYR A 314 -4.46 0.90 33.59
CA TYR A 314 -5.29 2.09 33.52
C TYR A 314 -6.75 1.64 33.49
N LEU A 315 -7.47 1.91 34.57
CA LEU A 315 -8.90 1.68 34.69
C LEU A 315 -9.62 3.00 34.42
N ILE A 316 -10.31 3.08 33.29
CA ILE A 316 -11.01 4.28 32.83
C ILE A 316 -12.51 4.02 32.89
N ASN A 317 -13.23 4.71 33.78
CA ASN A 317 -14.69 4.75 33.73
C ASN A 317 -15.10 5.95 32.89
N ALA A 318 -15.34 5.72 31.61
CA ALA A 318 -15.69 6.74 30.64
C ALA A 318 -17.20 7.03 30.68
N GLN A 319 -17.57 8.27 31.00
CA GLN A 319 -18.95 8.70 30.92
C GLN A 319 -19.32 9.05 29.48
N VAL A 320 -20.20 8.25 28.89
CA VAL A 320 -20.74 8.49 27.56
C VAL A 320 -22.07 9.25 27.69
N ARG A 321 -22.26 10.29 26.87
CA ARG A 321 -23.49 11.11 26.81
C ARG A 321 -23.90 11.28 25.35
N GLY A 322 -25.15 10.96 25.03
CA GLY A 322 -25.61 10.76 23.67
C GLY A 322 -24.92 9.57 23.01
N LYS A 323 -25.15 9.40 21.71
CA LYS A 323 -24.64 8.26 20.96
C LYS A 323 -23.22 8.47 20.48
N LYS A 324 -22.25 7.74 21.05
CA LYS A 324 -20.82 7.89 20.78
C LYS A 324 -20.14 6.57 20.49
N THR A 325 -19.08 6.60 19.69
CA THR A 325 -18.14 5.48 19.54
C THR A 325 -16.85 5.78 20.27
N LEU A 326 -16.39 4.84 21.10
CA LEU A 326 -15.11 4.92 21.80
C LEU A 326 -13.99 4.31 20.97
N TYR A 327 -12.84 4.98 20.97
CA TYR A 327 -11.63 4.57 20.28
C TYR A 327 -10.43 4.65 21.22
N PHE A 328 -9.52 3.69 21.07
CA PHE A 328 -8.23 3.67 21.75
C PHE A 328 -7.10 3.84 20.75
N ASN A 329 -6.03 4.55 21.13
CA ASN A 329 -4.77 4.50 20.40
C ASN A 329 -3.58 4.73 21.33
N SER A 330 -2.46 4.07 21.01
CA SER A 330 -1.16 4.33 21.62
C SER A 330 -0.14 4.55 20.50
N SER A 331 0.20 5.81 20.25
CA SER A 331 1.16 6.19 19.21
C SER A 331 2.58 6.21 19.78
N THR A 332 3.36 5.17 19.51
CA THR A 332 4.78 5.07 19.89
C THR A 332 5.67 4.90 18.68
N THR A 333 6.96 5.21 18.83
CA THR A 333 7.99 4.80 17.87
C THR A 333 8.31 3.31 17.97
N ASP A 334 8.01 2.70 19.12
CA ASP A 334 8.07 1.26 19.33
C ASP A 334 6.85 0.60 18.68
N MET A 335 7.10 -0.25 17.70
CA MET A 335 6.09 -1.04 16.97
C MET A 335 6.24 -2.53 17.28
N GLU A 336 7.03 -2.90 18.30
CA GLU A 336 7.12 -4.30 18.69
C GLU A 336 5.78 -4.79 19.27
N ASP A 337 5.40 -6.01 18.91
CA ASP A 337 4.10 -6.57 19.31
C ASP A 337 4.02 -6.84 20.83
N LYS A 338 2.77 -6.91 21.32
CA LYS A 338 2.39 -7.48 22.64
C LYS A 338 2.68 -6.63 23.88
N ASN A 339 2.49 -5.31 23.80
CA ASN A 339 2.75 -4.42 24.93
C ASN A 339 1.49 -4.00 25.69
N ILE A 340 0.32 -4.10 25.08
CA ILE A 340 -0.93 -3.58 25.63
C ILE A 340 -2.05 -4.58 25.41
N THR A 341 -2.91 -4.77 26.40
CA THR A 341 -4.21 -5.43 26.22
C THR A 341 -5.32 -4.46 26.61
N VAL A 342 -6.40 -4.47 25.83
CA VAL A 342 -7.56 -3.59 26.03
C VAL A 342 -8.81 -4.44 26.22
N THR A 343 -9.50 -4.21 27.32
CA THR A 343 -10.79 -4.85 27.63
C THR A 343 -11.83 -3.81 27.95
N VAL A 344 -13.08 -4.10 27.59
CA VAL A 344 -14.21 -3.20 27.83
C VAL A 344 -15.27 -3.94 28.61
N SER A 345 -15.73 -3.33 29.70
CA SER A 345 -16.88 -3.80 30.48
C SER A 345 -17.99 -2.77 30.38
N ASP A 346 -19.14 -3.23 29.90
CA ASP A 346 -20.37 -2.45 29.72
C ASP A 346 -21.59 -3.29 30.15
N ASP A 347 -22.80 -2.81 29.87
CA ASP A 347 -24.05 -3.50 30.21
C ASP A 347 -24.21 -4.89 29.54
N ARG A 348 -23.47 -5.15 28.45
CA ARG A 348 -23.43 -6.45 27.75
C ARG A 348 -22.40 -7.41 28.36
N GLY A 349 -21.62 -6.96 29.34
CA GLY A 349 -20.60 -7.73 30.04
C GLY A 349 -19.16 -7.35 29.65
N LEU A 350 -18.21 -8.14 30.14
CA LEU A 350 -16.78 -7.97 29.84
C LEU A 350 -16.46 -8.56 28.46
N ARG A 351 -15.81 -7.77 27.62
CA ARG A 351 -15.35 -8.15 26.28
C ARG A 351 -13.88 -7.79 26.09
N GLU A 352 -13.10 -8.72 25.57
CA GLU A 352 -11.75 -8.45 25.09
C GLU A 352 -11.83 -7.85 23.68
N ILE A 353 -11.03 -6.83 23.41
CA ILE A 353 -11.05 -6.14 22.12
C ILE A 353 -10.03 -6.80 21.20
N PRO A 354 -10.46 -7.42 20.08
CA PRO A 354 -9.51 -7.95 19.11
C PRO A 354 -8.75 -6.82 18.43
N VAL A 355 -7.46 -7.06 18.23
CA VAL A 355 -6.51 -6.25 17.47
C VAL A 355 -5.95 -7.16 16.38
N PRO A 356 -6.73 -7.42 15.31
CA PRO A 356 -6.38 -8.40 14.29
C PRO A 356 -5.03 -8.14 13.63
N SER A 357 -4.38 -9.21 13.19
CA SER A 357 -3.22 -9.16 12.31
C SER A 357 -3.38 -10.23 11.22
N ILE A 358 -2.54 -10.21 10.18
CA ILE A 358 -2.57 -11.24 9.13
C ILE A 358 -2.42 -12.63 9.79
N LYS A 359 -3.36 -13.54 9.48
CA LYS A 359 -3.51 -14.89 10.10
C LYS A 359 -3.84 -14.94 11.59
N GLU A 360 -3.95 -13.80 12.28
CA GLU A 360 -4.30 -13.73 13.69
C GLU A 360 -5.51 -12.82 13.91
N PRO A 361 -6.70 -13.15 13.36
CA PRO A 361 -7.87 -12.26 13.41
C PRO A 361 -8.43 -12.04 14.81
N LEU A 362 -8.08 -12.91 15.77
CA LEU A 362 -8.50 -12.84 17.17
C LEU A 362 -7.35 -12.45 18.12
N ASN A 363 -6.24 -11.93 17.59
CA ASN A 363 -5.16 -11.41 18.43
C ASN A 363 -5.69 -10.33 19.37
N LEU A 364 -5.25 -10.34 20.64
CA LEU A 364 -5.68 -9.37 21.67
C LEU A 364 -4.57 -8.39 22.05
N SER A 365 -3.38 -8.56 21.46
CA SER A 365 -2.19 -7.79 21.77
C SER A 365 -2.11 -6.53 20.92
N TYR A 366 -1.98 -5.39 21.57
CA TYR A 366 -1.74 -4.09 20.94
C TYR A 366 -0.33 -3.58 21.27
N PRO A 367 0.36 -2.89 20.34
CA PRO A 367 0.09 -2.94 18.91
C PRO A 367 0.24 -4.38 18.41
N ALA A 368 -0.45 -4.69 17.32
CA ALA A 368 -0.20 -5.87 16.50
C ALA A 368 0.56 -5.45 15.24
N HIS A 369 1.26 -6.41 14.62
CA HIS A 369 2.17 -6.13 13.52
C HIS A 369 1.52 -5.38 12.35
N PHE A 370 0.25 -5.69 12.05
CA PHE A 370 -0.56 -5.03 11.01
C PHE A 370 -1.74 -4.23 11.56
N ASN A 371 -1.83 -4.03 12.88
CA ASN A 371 -2.86 -3.22 13.51
C ASN A 371 -2.29 -2.53 14.76
N ASN A 372 -1.72 -1.36 14.54
CA ASN A 372 -0.85 -0.64 15.47
C ASN A 372 -1.25 0.82 15.69
N ASN A 373 -2.50 1.18 15.39
CA ASN A 373 -2.97 2.56 15.54
C ASN A 373 -4.37 2.63 16.18
N VAL A 374 -5.33 3.36 15.61
CA VAL A 374 -6.64 3.50 16.25
C VAL A 374 -7.37 2.16 16.25
N ILE A 375 -7.94 1.75 17.39
CA ILE A 375 -8.85 0.59 17.47
C ILE A 375 -10.22 1.04 17.96
N CYS A 376 -11.27 0.46 17.39
CA CYS A 376 -12.66 0.71 17.79
C CYS A 376 -13.01 -0.15 19.02
N LEU A 377 -13.52 0.47 20.08
CA LEU A 377 -13.94 -0.21 21.31
C LEU A 377 -15.45 -0.53 21.31
N GLY A 378 -16.20 0.17 20.47
CA GLY A 378 -17.65 0.00 20.29
C GLY A 378 -18.43 1.30 20.47
N THR A 379 -19.73 1.20 20.18
CA THR A 379 -20.71 2.28 20.28
C THR A 379 -21.60 2.12 21.51
N TYR A 380 -21.88 3.26 22.14
CA TYR A 380 -22.51 3.38 23.46
C TYR A 380 -23.43 4.61 23.49
N GLU A 381 -24.46 4.58 24.34
CA GLU A 381 -25.43 5.67 24.47
C GLU A 381 -25.86 5.85 25.93
N ASP A 382 -25.60 7.05 26.48
CA ASP A 382 -26.03 7.45 27.84
C ASP A 382 -25.69 6.46 28.96
N GLU A 383 -24.50 5.87 28.90
CA GLU A 383 -24.00 4.88 29.86
C GLU A 383 -22.56 5.17 30.33
N THR A 384 -22.13 4.48 31.39
CA THR A 384 -20.74 4.52 31.85
C THR A 384 -20.03 3.25 31.39
N VAL A 385 -18.99 3.41 30.58
CA VAL A 385 -18.22 2.29 30.02
C VAL A 385 -16.90 2.17 30.75
N THR A 386 -16.56 0.97 31.22
CA THR A 386 -15.27 0.72 31.88
C THR A 386 -14.27 0.17 30.87
N VAL A 387 -13.24 0.93 30.54
CA VAL A 387 -12.12 0.48 29.70
C VAL A 387 -10.93 0.18 30.59
N THR A 388 -10.42 -1.06 30.52
CA THR A 388 -9.19 -1.45 31.21
C THR A 388 -8.09 -1.64 30.18
N VAL A 389 -6.99 -0.89 30.37
CA VAL A 389 -5.79 -0.96 29.53
C VAL A 389 -4.63 -1.43 30.39
N ASP A 390 -4.14 -2.63 30.13
CA ASP A 390 -2.94 -3.16 30.78
C ASP A 390 -1.75 -2.91 29.86
N VAL A 391 -0.76 -2.16 30.34
CA VAL A 391 0.45 -1.79 29.62
C VAL A 391 1.64 -2.54 30.24
N ASP A 392 2.28 -3.38 29.45
CA ASP A 392 3.58 -3.98 29.75
C ASP A 392 4.69 -2.96 29.51
N THR A 393 5.48 -2.73 30.55
CA THR A 393 6.54 -1.73 30.61
C THR A 393 7.94 -2.36 30.53
N GLU A 394 8.06 -3.68 30.31
CA GLU A 394 9.38 -4.34 30.13
C GLU A 394 10.19 -3.70 28.99
N LYS A 395 9.52 -3.28 27.92
CA LYS A 395 10.15 -2.69 26.74
C LYS A 395 10.29 -1.17 26.80
N GLY A 396 9.62 -0.51 27.75
CA GLY A 396 9.71 0.93 27.97
C GLY A 396 8.45 1.52 28.61
N PRO A 397 8.57 2.64 29.35
CA PRO A 397 7.43 3.32 29.98
C PRO A 397 6.65 4.24 29.02
N ASP A 398 7.05 4.34 27.75
CA ASP A 398 6.64 5.43 26.84
C ASP A 398 5.37 5.12 26.03
N TYR A 399 4.58 4.12 26.39
CA TYR A 399 3.31 3.80 25.72
C TYR A 399 2.18 4.75 26.17
N PRO A 400 1.79 5.77 25.37
CA PRO A 400 0.74 6.69 25.77
C PRO A 400 -0.61 5.98 25.76
N VAL A 401 -1.38 6.14 26.82
CA VAL A 401 -2.77 5.66 26.87
C VAL A 401 -3.67 6.80 26.43
N ASN A 402 -4.32 6.67 25.27
CA ASN A 402 -5.31 7.62 24.82
C ASN A 402 -6.65 6.92 24.59
N LEU A 403 -7.70 7.51 25.14
CA LEU A 403 -9.08 7.13 24.91
C LEU A 403 -9.83 8.37 24.43
N PHE A 404 -10.52 8.26 23.31
CA PHE A 404 -11.32 9.34 22.76
C PHE A 404 -12.65 8.83 22.24
N GLU A 405 -13.62 9.75 22.13
CA GLU A 405 -14.94 9.46 21.61
C GLU A 405 -15.19 10.18 20.29
N LEU A 406 -16.10 9.63 19.48
CA LEU A 406 -16.62 10.22 18.25
C LEU A 406 -18.14 10.38 18.38
N ASP A 407 -18.64 11.57 18.07
CA ASP A 407 -20.07 11.91 18.10
C ASP A 407 -20.79 11.40 16.85
N LEU A 408 -21.63 10.37 17.03
CA LEU A 408 -22.35 9.76 15.91
C LEU A 408 -23.55 10.59 15.45
N ASP A 409 -24.18 11.37 16.32
CA ASP A 409 -25.28 12.25 15.93
C ASP A 409 -24.77 13.40 15.05
N ARG A 410 -23.60 13.96 15.38
CA ARG A 410 -22.90 14.94 14.55
C ARG A 410 -22.43 14.34 13.23
N LEU A 411 -21.84 13.14 13.27
CA LEU A 411 -21.46 12.42 12.05
C LEU A 411 -22.69 12.17 11.15
N LYS A 412 -23.80 11.74 11.76
CA LYS A 412 -25.06 11.52 11.05
C LYS A 412 -25.57 12.81 10.43
N ALA A 413 -25.64 13.90 11.19
CA ALA A 413 -26.10 15.19 10.71
C ALA A 413 -25.25 15.70 9.53
N LEU A 414 -23.93 15.49 9.60
CA LEU A 414 -23.02 15.77 8.50
C LEU A 414 -23.34 14.90 7.27
N CYS A 415 -23.43 13.58 7.40
CA CYS A 415 -23.78 12.68 6.30
C CYS A 415 -25.15 13.04 5.68
N ASP A 416 -26.15 13.33 6.51
CA ASP A 416 -27.49 13.72 6.09
C ASP A 416 -27.46 15.05 5.31
N SER A 417 -26.61 15.99 5.69
CA SER A 417 -26.42 17.26 4.96
C SER A 417 -25.92 17.06 3.52
N TYR A 418 -25.24 15.93 3.27
CA TYR A 418 -24.76 15.53 1.95
C TYR A 418 -25.64 14.48 1.27
N ALA A 419 -26.78 14.08 1.88
CA ALA A 419 -27.61 12.98 1.39
C ALA A 419 -28.12 13.19 -0.06
N ALA A 420 -28.35 14.43 -0.48
CA ALA A 420 -28.77 14.73 -1.85
C ALA A 420 -27.69 14.45 -2.91
N TYR A 421 -26.43 14.38 -2.50
CA TYR A 421 -25.27 14.08 -3.35
C TYR A 421 -24.80 12.64 -3.19
N ASN A 422 -25.41 11.90 -2.26
CA ASN A 422 -25.14 10.49 -2.07
C ASN A 422 -25.84 9.70 -3.17
N GLU A 423 -25.04 8.98 -3.96
CA GLU A 423 -25.57 7.97 -4.87
C GLU A 423 -26.30 6.89 -4.07
N PRO A 424 -27.47 6.40 -4.54
CA PRO A 424 -28.16 5.30 -3.89
C PRO A 424 -27.17 4.14 -3.78
N ALA A 425 -26.85 3.73 -2.55
CA ALA A 425 -26.11 2.52 -2.32
C ALA A 425 -26.96 1.39 -2.90
N LEU A 426 -26.53 0.79 -4.03
CA LEU A 426 -27.22 -0.31 -4.70
C LEU A 426 -27.93 -1.19 -3.66
N GLU A 427 -29.24 -1.03 -3.53
CA GLU A 427 -30.05 -1.90 -2.70
C GLU A 427 -30.14 -3.20 -3.49
N LEU A 428 -29.51 -4.26 -2.98
CA LEU A 428 -29.64 -5.60 -3.54
C LEU A 428 -31.09 -6.04 -3.32
N GLY A 429 -31.91 -5.79 -4.34
CA GLY A 429 -33.35 -6.01 -4.30
C GLY A 429 -34.00 -5.72 -5.64
N GLU A 430 -33.58 -6.44 -6.69
CA GLU A 430 -34.45 -7.08 -7.69
C GLU A 430 -33.61 -7.53 -8.88
N GLN A 431 -33.60 -8.84 -9.10
CA GLN A 431 -33.02 -9.46 -10.28
C GLN A 431 -33.69 -8.91 -11.54
N THR A 432 -32.95 -8.18 -12.37
CA THR A 432 -33.09 -8.29 -13.83
C THR A 432 -31.71 -8.28 -14.45
N GLY A 433 -31.34 -9.43 -15.01
CA GLY A 433 -30.19 -9.55 -15.90
C GLY A 433 -30.39 -8.71 -17.17
N GLU A 434 -29.27 -8.44 -17.84
CA GLU A 434 -29.18 -7.79 -19.16
C GLU A 434 -29.36 -6.26 -19.19
N ALA A 435 -28.49 -5.51 -18.50
CA ALA A 435 -28.19 -4.11 -18.88
C ALA A 435 -26.82 -3.55 -18.42
N ALA A 436 -25.97 -4.33 -17.74
CA ALA A 436 -24.75 -3.80 -17.12
C ALA A 436 -23.52 -3.68 -18.05
N GLN A 437 -23.64 -3.95 -19.36
CA GLN A 437 -22.46 -4.19 -20.20
C GLN A 437 -22.01 -3.09 -21.17
N GLU A 438 -22.68 -1.92 -21.29
CA GLU A 438 -22.23 -0.92 -22.29
C GLU A 438 -22.23 0.57 -21.89
N THR A 439 -22.44 0.93 -20.63
CA THR A 439 -22.28 2.35 -20.22
C THR A 439 -21.54 2.45 -18.90
N GLY A 440 -20.23 2.68 -18.99
CA GLY A 440 -19.45 3.08 -17.82
C GLY A 440 -19.90 4.45 -17.35
N GLU A 441 -20.43 4.53 -16.12
CA GLU A 441 -20.27 5.65 -15.19
C GLU A 441 -20.97 5.34 -13.86
N TYR A 442 -20.18 5.27 -12.79
CA TYR A 442 -20.63 5.44 -11.42
C TYR A 442 -20.59 6.93 -11.07
N SER A 443 -21.52 7.31 -10.19
CA SER A 443 -21.90 8.67 -9.75
C SER A 443 -22.57 9.56 -10.80
N SER A 444 -23.84 9.90 -10.56
CA SER A 444 -24.63 10.90 -11.29
C SER A 444 -23.96 12.28 -11.33
N HIS A 445 -23.05 12.56 -10.39
CA HIS A 445 -22.36 13.84 -10.25
C HIS A 445 -20.87 13.81 -10.65
N ILE A 446 -20.20 12.65 -10.58
CA ILE A 446 -18.75 12.53 -10.80
C ILE A 446 -18.44 11.36 -11.74
N LYS A 447 -17.78 11.67 -12.84
CA LYS A 447 -17.39 10.70 -13.88
C LYS A 447 -15.94 10.27 -13.68
N ALA A 448 -15.71 9.00 -13.35
CA ALA A 448 -14.36 8.45 -13.22
C ALA A 448 -13.98 7.52 -14.39
N GLY A 449 -12.96 7.94 -15.13
CA GLY A 449 -12.25 7.12 -16.10
C GLY A 449 -11.03 6.44 -15.48
N LYS A 450 -10.29 5.67 -16.30
CA LYS A 450 -9.10 4.92 -15.84
C LYS A 450 -7.98 5.81 -15.27
N ARG A 451 -7.87 7.06 -15.76
CA ARG A 451 -6.81 8.02 -15.37
C ARG A 451 -7.34 9.46 -15.31
N SER A 452 -8.63 9.62 -15.03
CA SER A 452 -9.29 10.91 -15.14
C SER A 452 -10.56 10.97 -14.34
N ILE A 453 -10.87 12.15 -13.81
CA ILE A 453 -12.10 12.43 -13.05
C ILE A 453 -12.70 13.72 -13.59
N ALA A 454 -14.00 13.75 -13.79
CA ALA A 454 -14.69 14.95 -14.24
C ALA A 454 -15.98 15.18 -13.46
N PHE A 455 -16.26 16.42 -13.11
CA PHE A 455 -17.48 16.79 -12.40
C PHE A 455 -17.89 18.23 -12.74
N LYS A 456 -19.14 18.56 -12.40
CA LYS A 456 -19.65 19.93 -12.49
C LYS A 456 -19.97 20.42 -11.08
N ALA A 457 -19.67 21.67 -10.80
CA ALA A 457 -20.06 22.31 -9.55
C ALA A 457 -20.59 23.72 -9.84
N SER A 458 -21.57 24.15 -9.05
CA SER A 458 -22.12 25.50 -9.08
C SER A 458 -21.93 26.12 -7.70
N VAL A 459 -21.19 27.22 -7.63
CA VAL A 459 -20.90 27.92 -6.36
C VAL A 459 -21.53 29.29 -6.37
N SER A 460 -22.32 29.61 -5.35
CA SER A 460 -22.94 30.93 -5.20
C SER A 460 -21.90 31.99 -4.78
N GLU A 461 -22.14 33.26 -5.11
CA GLU A 461 -21.28 34.37 -4.64
C GLU A 461 -21.21 34.46 -3.11
N ALA A 462 -22.28 34.07 -2.42
CA ALA A 462 -22.38 34.11 -0.96
C ALA A 462 -21.53 33.03 -0.26
N ALA A 463 -21.12 31.97 -0.97
CA ALA A 463 -20.35 30.87 -0.38
C ALA A 463 -18.90 31.25 -0.04
N GLY A 464 -18.42 32.40 -0.54
CA GLY A 464 -17.03 32.81 -0.37
C GLY A 464 -16.05 31.85 -1.04
N SER A 465 -14.83 31.79 -0.52
CA SER A 465 -13.79 30.89 -1.02
C SER A 465 -14.04 29.47 -0.51
N THR A 466 -14.20 28.53 -1.43
CA THR A 466 -14.46 27.12 -1.13
C THR A 466 -13.53 26.22 -1.94
N VAL A 467 -13.28 25.02 -1.42
CA VAL A 467 -12.50 23.99 -2.11
C VAL A 467 -13.26 22.68 -2.11
N MET A 468 -13.06 21.87 -3.13
CA MET A 468 -13.53 20.49 -3.17
C MET A 468 -12.41 19.59 -2.66
N LEU A 469 -12.66 18.88 -1.57
CA LEU A 469 -11.79 17.84 -1.07
C LEU A 469 -12.18 16.51 -1.70
N LEU A 470 -11.25 15.87 -2.40
CA LEU A 470 -11.43 14.57 -3.03
C LEU A 470 -10.70 13.49 -2.23
N PRO A 471 -11.31 12.30 -2.05
CA PRO A 471 -10.69 11.16 -1.37
C PRO A 471 -9.68 10.44 -2.27
N ILE A 472 -8.72 11.21 -2.79
CA ILE A 472 -7.66 10.77 -3.71
C ILE A 472 -6.35 11.20 -3.10
N ALA A 473 -5.44 10.25 -2.91
CA ALA A 473 -4.10 10.58 -2.47
C ALA A 473 -3.44 11.57 -3.43
N PHE A 474 -2.85 12.63 -2.87
CA PHE A 474 -2.16 13.64 -3.65
C PHE A 474 -0.94 13.04 -4.36
N ASP A 475 -0.81 13.34 -5.65
CA ASP A 475 0.32 12.96 -6.48
C ASP A 475 0.58 14.07 -7.50
N GLU A 476 1.85 14.39 -7.76
CA GLU A 476 2.27 15.43 -8.70
C GLU A 476 1.87 15.12 -10.16
N GLY A 477 1.56 13.86 -10.47
CA GLY A 477 1.06 13.42 -11.76
C GLY A 477 -0.37 13.85 -12.07
N TRP A 478 -1.12 14.39 -11.09
CA TRP A 478 -2.44 14.96 -11.33
C TRP A 478 -2.36 16.35 -11.96
N SER A 479 -3.29 16.62 -12.88
CA SER A 479 -3.45 17.91 -13.54
C SER A 479 -4.92 18.29 -13.58
N LEU A 480 -5.24 19.57 -13.34
CA LEU A 480 -6.60 20.10 -13.32
C LEU A 480 -6.84 21.08 -14.48
N LYS A 481 -8.01 20.95 -15.11
CA LYS A 481 -8.58 21.95 -16.00
C LYS A 481 -9.95 22.38 -15.49
N VAL A 482 -10.17 23.69 -15.46
CA VAL A 482 -11.47 24.30 -15.16
C VAL A 482 -11.94 25.06 -16.38
N ASN A 483 -13.12 24.70 -16.90
CA ASN A 483 -13.66 25.23 -18.15
C ASN A 483 -12.64 25.20 -19.31
N GLY A 484 -11.84 24.13 -19.37
CA GLY A 484 -10.81 23.91 -20.39
C GLY A 484 -9.48 24.64 -20.16
N LYS A 485 -9.36 25.50 -19.13
CA LYS A 485 -8.12 26.19 -18.78
C LYS A 485 -7.40 25.47 -17.64
N LYS A 486 -6.07 25.39 -17.71
CA LYS A 486 -5.26 24.79 -16.64
C LYS A 486 -5.46 25.56 -15.32
N SER A 487 -5.61 24.83 -14.23
CA SER A 487 -5.75 25.35 -12.87
C SER A 487 -4.86 24.57 -11.92
N ASP A 488 -4.56 25.16 -10.77
CA ASP A 488 -3.74 24.55 -9.73
C ASP A 488 -4.55 23.54 -8.90
N ILE A 489 -3.85 22.51 -8.44
CA ILE A 489 -4.34 21.56 -7.44
C ILE A 489 -3.71 21.97 -6.10
N LEU A 490 -4.54 22.05 -5.07
CA LEU A 490 -4.10 22.46 -3.75
C LEU A 490 -3.62 21.23 -2.97
N TYR A 491 -2.45 21.36 -2.35
CA TYR A 491 -1.95 20.35 -1.43
C TYR A 491 -2.77 20.40 -0.13
N SER A 492 -3.45 19.32 0.22
CA SER A 492 -4.25 19.26 1.44
C SER A 492 -3.84 18.07 2.32
N TYR A 493 -3.80 18.30 3.64
CA TYR A 493 -3.79 17.26 4.67
C TYR A 493 -2.79 16.13 4.48
N GLY A 494 -1.51 16.46 4.27
CA GLY A 494 -0.41 15.49 4.39
C GLY A 494 -0.30 14.44 3.28
N GLY A 495 -1.19 14.44 2.30
CA GLY A 495 -1.12 13.57 1.12
C GLY A 495 -2.27 12.57 0.97
N LEU A 496 -3.09 12.32 2.00
CA LEU A 496 -4.23 11.39 1.92
C LEU A 496 -5.38 11.89 1.04
N PHE A 497 -5.47 13.21 0.86
CA PHE A 497 -6.53 13.87 0.09
C PHE A 497 -5.95 14.83 -0.96
N THR A 498 -6.75 15.09 -2.00
CA THR A 498 -6.47 16.08 -3.03
C THR A 498 -7.53 17.16 -2.96
N ALA A 499 -7.13 18.43 -2.84
CA ALA A 499 -8.06 19.54 -2.86
C ALA A 499 -8.00 20.29 -4.20
N VAL A 500 -9.14 20.72 -4.72
CA VAL A 500 -9.23 21.56 -5.90
C VAL A 500 -10.04 22.83 -5.61
N PRO A 501 -9.63 24.00 -6.09
CA PRO A 501 -10.36 25.23 -5.85
C PRO A 501 -11.72 25.17 -6.55
N LEU A 502 -12.75 25.67 -5.88
CA LEU A 502 -14.06 25.86 -6.49
C LEU A 502 -14.27 27.35 -6.79
N TYR A 503 -14.66 27.64 -8.03
CA TYR A 503 -14.92 29.00 -8.49
C TYR A 503 -16.42 29.29 -8.51
N THR A 504 -16.76 30.56 -8.27
CA THR A 504 -18.12 31.09 -8.36
C THR A 504 -18.73 30.84 -9.75
N GLY A 505 -20.03 30.57 -9.77
CA GLY A 505 -20.79 30.22 -10.97
C GLY A 505 -20.71 28.73 -11.32
N GLU A 506 -21.28 28.38 -12.48
CA GLU A 506 -21.25 27.02 -13.00
C GLU A 506 -19.90 26.72 -13.66
N ASN A 507 -19.21 25.71 -13.16
CA ASN A 507 -17.87 25.35 -13.62
C ASN A 507 -17.78 23.84 -13.90
N LYS A 508 -17.04 23.51 -14.97
CA LYS A 508 -16.69 22.14 -15.33
C LYS A 508 -15.25 21.86 -14.94
N TYR A 509 -15.04 20.81 -14.15
CA TYR A 509 -13.75 20.38 -13.65
C TYR A 509 -13.34 19.08 -14.32
N GLU A 510 -12.10 19.02 -14.79
CA GLU A 510 -11.51 17.84 -15.43
C GLU A 510 -10.12 17.62 -14.86
N MET A 511 -9.94 16.51 -14.15
CA MET A 511 -8.66 16.04 -13.65
C MET A 511 -8.15 14.89 -14.52
N SER A 512 -6.86 14.91 -14.84
CA SER A 512 -6.19 13.81 -15.54
C SER A 512 -4.87 13.45 -14.88
N PHE A 513 -4.59 12.15 -14.81
CA PHE A 513 -3.40 11.58 -14.21
C PHE A 513 -2.41 11.08 -15.26
N PHE A 514 -1.16 11.52 -15.14
CA PHE A 514 -0.03 11.01 -15.90
C PHE A 514 1.18 10.90 -14.97
N PRO A 515 1.71 9.70 -14.71
CA PRO A 515 2.76 9.51 -13.70
C PRO A 515 3.97 10.41 -13.96
N SER A 516 4.49 11.02 -12.89
CA SER A 516 5.70 11.82 -12.97
C SER A 516 6.87 10.99 -13.50
N GLY A 517 7.70 11.58 -14.36
CA GLY A 517 8.82 10.89 -15.01
C GLY A 517 8.45 9.96 -16.18
N MET A 518 7.19 9.52 -16.34
CA MET A 518 6.78 8.63 -17.45
C MET A 518 7.08 9.24 -18.83
N GLY A 519 6.82 10.54 -18.99
CA GLY A 519 7.09 11.25 -20.24
C GLY A 519 8.58 11.28 -20.59
N LEU A 520 9.43 11.58 -19.60
CA LEU A 520 10.88 11.56 -19.76
C LEU A 520 11.37 10.14 -20.09
N GLY A 521 10.84 9.13 -19.39
CA GLY A 521 11.13 7.72 -19.65
C GLY A 521 10.83 7.31 -21.08
N ILE A 522 9.63 7.65 -21.59
CA ILE A 522 9.24 7.40 -22.99
C ILE A 522 10.22 8.06 -23.97
N VAL A 523 10.58 9.33 -23.74
CA VAL A 523 11.52 10.05 -24.62
C VAL A 523 12.89 9.36 -24.63
N LEU A 524 13.44 9.03 -23.46
CA LEU A 524 14.73 8.35 -23.35
C LEU A 524 14.70 6.97 -24.03
N SER A 525 13.62 6.20 -23.86
CA SER A 525 13.45 4.91 -24.53
C SER A 525 13.35 5.05 -26.05
N LEU A 526 12.62 6.04 -26.56
CA LEU A 526 12.51 6.31 -28.00
C LEU A 526 13.83 6.77 -28.61
N VAL A 527 14.59 7.62 -27.91
CA VAL A 527 15.94 8.04 -28.34
C VAL A 527 16.86 6.82 -28.42
N ALA A 528 16.89 5.98 -27.38
CA ALA A 528 17.70 4.76 -27.38
C ALA A 528 17.30 3.80 -28.52
N ALA A 529 16.00 3.58 -28.74
CA ALA A 529 15.50 2.75 -29.83
C ALA A 529 15.85 3.33 -31.21
N SER A 530 15.82 4.66 -31.36
CA SER A 530 16.17 5.34 -32.61
C SER A 530 17.66 5.22 -32.91
N VAL A 531 18.52 5.38 -31.89
CA VAL A 531 19.97 5.15 -32.02
C VAL A 531 20.25 3.71 -32.42
N LEU A 532 19.60 2.74 -31.76
CA LEU A 532 19.73 1.32 -32.11
C LEU A 532 19.27 1.05 -33.56
N GLY A 533 18.13 1.60 -33.97
CA GLY A 533 17.62 1.49 -35.33
C GLY A 533 18.57 2.11 -36.37
N ALA A 534 19.14 3.28 -36.07
CA ALA A 534 20.11 3.94 -36.94
C ALA A 534 21.38 3.09 -37.11
N ILE A 535 21.90 2.51 -36.03
CA ILE A 535 23.05 1.58 -36.07
C ILE A 535 22.73 0.39 -36.99
N ILE A 536 21.55 -0.23 -36.84
CA ILE A 536 21.12 -1.36 -37.70
C ILE A 536 21.05 -0.95 -39.18
N VAL A 537 20.50 0.23 -39.48
CA VAL A 537 20.36 0.72 -40.86
C VAL A 537 21.70 1.08 -41.50
N ILE A 538 22.57 1.79 -40.77
CA ILE A 538 23.94 2.14 -41.22
C ILE A 538 24.67 0.87 -41.66
N ARG A 539 24.56 -0.20 -40.87
CA ARG A 539 25.19 -1.50 -41.13
C ARG A 539 24.55 -2.23 -42.32
N LYS A 540 23.22 -2.31 -42.37
CA LYS A 540 22.52 -2.95 -43.49
C LYS A 540 22.79 -2.25 -44.82
N ARG A 541 22.97 -0.92 -44.80
CA ARG A 541 23.28 -0.10 -45.98
C ARG A 541 24.79 0.07 -46.25
N ARG A 542 25.67 -0.49 -45.40
CA ARG A 542 27.14 -0.41 -45.51
C ARG A 542 27.65 1.02 -45.72
N ILE A 543 27.19 1.96 -44.89
CA ILE A 543 27.66 3.35 -44.93
C ILE A 543 29.05 3.43 -44.25
N THR A 544 30.07 3.04 -45.01
CA THR A 544 31.43 2.73 -44.53
C THR A 544 32.16 3.87 -43.81
N VAL A 545 31.88 5.13 -44.15
CA VAL A 545 32.49 6.29 -43.48
C VAL A 545 32.00 6.42 -42.04
N VAL A 546 30.70 6.24 -41.82
CA VAL A 546 30.08 6.36 -40.49
C VAL A 546 30.37 5.10 -39.66
N GLU A 547 30.40 3.94 -40.30
CA GLU A 547 30.76 2.67 -39.67
C GLU A 547 32.19 2.70 -39.09
N ARG A 548 33.17 3.21 -39.85
CA ARG A 548 34.56 3.33 -39.39
C ARG A 548 34.72 4.33 -38.23
N GLU A 549 34.03 5.47 -38.27
CA GLU A 549 34.06 6.45 -37.16
C GLU A 549 33.41 5.88 -35.88
N LEU A 550 32.29 5.15 -36.02
CA LEU A 550 31.65 4.46 -34.91
C LEU A 550 32.52 3.35 -34.31
N GLU A 551 33.25 2.60 -35.14
CA GLU A 551 34.23 1.59 -34.70
C GLU A 551 35.39 2.22 -33.92
N VAL A 552 35.94 3.34 -34.41
CA VAL A 552 37.02 4.06 -33.71
C VAL A 552 36.52 4.60 -32.37
N MET A 553 35.33 5.23 -32.36
CA MET A 553 34.70 5.71 -31.14
C MET A 553 34.39 4.57 -30.16
N SER A 554 33.89 3.43 -30.63
CA SER A 554 33.61 2.27 -29.77
C SER A 554 34.90 1.72 -29.17
N ARG A 555 35.96 1.57 -29.97
CA ARG A 555 37.24 1.03 -29.50
C ARG A 555 37.91 1.93 -28.48
N ASP A 556 37.87 3.25 -28.68
CA ASP A 556 38.44 4.20 -27.74
C ASP A 556 37.58 4.35 -26.47
N THR A 557 36.26 4.23 -26.59
CA THR A 557 35.36 4.17 -25.43
C THR A 557 35.59 2.88 -24.63
N GLU A 558 35.70 1.72 -25.30
CA GLU A 558 35.91 0.41 -24.67
C GLU A 558 37.19 0.36 -23.83
N LYS A 559 38.29 0.96 -24.32
CA LYS A 559 39.55 1.04 -23.57
C LYS A 559 39.41 1.67 -22.19
N TRP A 560 38.49 2.61 -22.01
CA TRP A 560 38.28 3.32 -20.74
C TRP A 560 37.08 2.77 -19.97
N LEU A 561 36.00 2.44 -20.66
CA LEU A 561 34.76 1.96 -20.06
C LEU A 561 34.91 0.56 -19.48
N THR A 562 35.64 -0.33 -20.15
CA THR A 562 35.80 -1.72 -19.71
C THR A 562 36.56 -1.80 -18.38
N PRO A 563 37.73 -1.15 -18.20
CA PRO A 563 38.41 -1.11 -16.90
C PRO A 563 37.58 -0.39 -15.81
N ALA A 564 36.95 0.75 -16.14
CA ALA A 564 36.14 1.49 -15.17
C ALA A 564 34.95 0.66 -14.67
N TYR A 565 34.28 -0.05 -15.57
CA TYR A 565 33.19 -0.96 -15.24
C TYR A 565 33.68 -2.17 -14.46
N LEU A 566 34.82 -2.78 -14.82
CA LEU A 566 35.41 -3.90 -14.07
C LEU A 566 35.73 -3.51 -12.62
N VAL A 567 36.26 -2.30 -12.42
CA VAL A 567 36.51 -1.74 -11.08
C VAL A 567 35.19 -1.52 -10.34
N LEU A 568 34.21 -0.84 -10.95
CA LEU A 568 32.90 -0.58 -10.32
C LEU A 568 32.19 -1.89 -9.97
N TRP A 569 32.22 -2.87 -10.87
CA TRP A 569 31.61 -4.18 -10.66
C TRP A 569 32.34 -4.97 -9.57
N GLY A 570 33.68 -4.95 -9.54
CA GLY A 570 34.46 -5.55 -8.45
C GLY A 570 34.13 -4.93 -7.10
N ILE A 571 33.98 -3.60 -7.05
CA ILE A 571 33.51 -2.88 -5.85
C ILE A 571 32.11 -3.36 -5.45
N LEU A 572 31.16 -3.41 -6.38
CA LEU A 572 29.80 -3.88 -6.11
C LEU A 572 29.77 -5.32 -5.61
N VAL A 573 30.56 -6.23 -6.21
CA VAL A 573 30.66 -7.62 -5.76
C VAL A 573 31.20 -7.70 -4.33
N ILE A 574 32.24 -6.92 -4.04
CA ILE A 574 32.81 -6.88 -2.69
C ILE A 574 31.77 -6.35 -1.70
N LEU A 575 31.15 -5.20 -1.99
CA LEU A 575 30.24 -4.53 -1.08
C LEU A 575 28.92 -5.28 -0.88
N MET A 576 28.32 -5.81 -1.95
CA MET A 576 27.00 -6.43 -1.89
C MET A 576 27.03 -7.92 -1.58
N TYR A 577 28.15 -8.61 -1.82
CA TYR A 577 28.21 -10.06 -1.68
C TYR A 577 29.33 -10.51 -0.76
N MET A 578 30.58 -10.10 -1.00
CA MET A 578 31.71 -10.60 -0.18
C MET A 578 31.65 -10.09 1.27
N ILE A 579 31.34 -8.82 1.48
CA ILE A 579 31.22 -8.24 2.83
C ILE A 579 30.02 -8.85 3.57
N PRO A 580 28.79 -8.88 3.00
CA PRO A 580 27.66 -9.53 3.66
C PRO A 580 27.89 -11.01 3.90
N ALA A 581 28.46 -11.76 2.95
CA ALA A 581 28.78 -13.18 3.14
C ALA A 581 29.84 -13.39 4.22
N GLY A 582 30.87 -12.52 4.27
CA GLY A 582 31.88 -12.54 5.34
C GLY A 582 31.27 -12.22 6.71
N ALA A 583 30.39 -11.21 6.78
CA ALA A 583 29.65 -10.89 8.00
C ALA A 583 28.75 -12.06 8.44
N PHE A 584 28.04 -12.70 7.50
CA PHE A 584 27.20 -13.87 7.74
C PHE A 584 27.95 -15.16 8.07
N LEU A 585 29.27 -15.22 7.87
CA LEU A 585 30.12 -16.34 8.25
C LEU A 585 30.75 -16.15 9.64
N VAL A 586 30.87 -14.89 10.08
CA VAL A 586 31.46 -14.50 11.37
C VAL A 586 30.39 -14.31 12.44
N LEU A 587 29.20 -13.86 12.05
CA LEU A 587 27.96 -13.83 12.84
C LEU A 587 27.21 -15.16 12.65
#